data_AF-M4B227-F1
#
_entry.id   AF-M4B227-F1
#
_cell.length_a   1.000
_cell.length_b   1.000
_cell.length_c   1.000
_cell.angle_alpha   90.00
_cell.angle_beta   90.00
_cell.angle_gamma   90.00
#
_symmetry.space_group_name_H-M   'P 1'
#
loop_
_entity.id
_entity.type
_entity.pdbx_description
1 polymer ?
#
loop_
_entity_poly.entity_id
_entity_poly.type
_entity_poly.pdbx_seq_one_letter_code
_entity_poly.pdbx_strand_id
1 'polypeptide(L)'
;MAVKIVELLLLLQLLQVLLGSVSGTSIRALDGFGRPVAWWAVLKLPSHVKGVETHVIPTPCDCPVPDCGNVPTNGWPALETRATGLCYLYADSQEPTFQYFRDLGFDCLGQGGNDPVSHTLKQREAGSRPYWALFNDQLNGIAGAFPAAKDVDLEIGREPQVCGGADVFSAHAKGAVVFQKDGTGGVFLQTSTPNFPDPTRNDSFVRLGCQVDNNVAFAQHLLALSLEERELVELGENLQLARLCSGNFFRNVSSLHQLLGSANLYEDGVKLGNNSAAAFYHALLDPQLPVQDAMKAEFRLKLSGKTEAEPRETSRVFEPLSEDQGLMDLVDEEEILVLVKSPRAAVPPWTLVAELLDSDVSVASWWDGSYGIPTICGGDVFTHSPNSFCLDDPRTGVKLNADGSAPYNIENLMEATYVPAPCVLTWL
;
A
#
# COMPACT_ATOMS: atom_id res chain seq x y z
N MET A 1 -39.25 22.69 -45.82
CA MET A 1 -37.80 22.40 -45.93
C MET A 1 -37.06 22.78 -44.65
N ALA A 2 -37.16 24.03 -44.16
CA ALA A 2 -36.48 24.48 -42.93
C ALA A 2 -36.69 23.59 -41.68
N VAL A 3 -37.90 23.11 -41.40
CA VAL A 3 -38.20 22.29 -40.21
C VAL A 3 -37.32 21.04 -40.11
N LYS A 4 -37.12 20.31 -41.22
CA LYS A 4 -36.26 19.11 -41.26
C LYS A 4 -34.78 19.40 -41.03
N ILE A 5 -34.33 20.63 -41.30
CA ILE A 5 -32.94 21.05 -41.04
C ILE A 5 -32.75 21.31 -39.53
N VAL A 6 -33.75 21.89 -38.87
CA VAL A 6 -33.74 22.12 -37.41
C VAL A 6 -33.80 20.80 -36.64
N GLU A 7 -34.64 19.86 -37.06
CA GLU A 7 -34.69 18.50 -36.47
C GLU A 7 -33.34 17.77 -36.63
N LEU A 8 -32.71 17.85 -37.81
CA LEU A 8 -31.42 17.21 -38.08
C LEU A 8 -30.28 17.84 -37.25
N LEU A 9 -30.29 19.18 -37.07
CA LEU A 9 -29.33 19.89 -36.23
C LEU A 9 -29.50 19.56 -34.75
N LEU A 10 -30.74 19.45 -34.25
CA LEU A 10 -31.02 19.01 -32.89
C LEU A 10 -30.58 17.56 -32.65
N LEU A 11 -30.80 16.66 -33.61
CA LEU A 11 -30.30 15.28 -33.56
C LEU A 11 -28.77 15.22 -33.56
N LEU A 12 -28.10 16.04 -34.37
CA LEU A 12 -26.64 16.15 -34.37
C LEU A 12 -26.09 16.72 -33.05
N GLN A 13 -26.77 17.70 -32.44
CA GLN A 13 -26.39 18.22 -31.12
C GLN A 13 -26.64 17.18 -30.02
N LEU A 14 -27.75 16.45 -30.03
CA LEU A 14 -27.97 15.34 -29.11
C LEU A 14 -26.90 14.25 -29.28
N LEU A 15 -26.55 13.91 -30.52
CA LEU A 15 -25.51 12.93 -30.81
C LEU A 15 -24.13 13.43 -30.36
N GLN A 16 -23.83 14.73 -30.47
CA GLN A 16 -22.60 15.34 -29.93
C GLN A 16 -22.58 15.42 -28.41
N VAL A 17 -23.74 15.49 -27.74
CA VAL A 17 -23.83 15.40 -26.27
C VAL A 17 -23.71 13.93 -25.80
N LEU A 18 -24.25 12.98 -26.57
CA LEU A 18 -24.16 11.54 -26.28
C LEU A 18 -22.79 10.93 -26.63
N LEU A 19 -22.10 11.44 -27.65
CA LEU A 19 -20.69 11.14 -27.96
C LEU A 19 -19.72 12.04 -27.18
N GLY A 20 -20.26 13.09 -26.54
CA GLY A 20 -19.55 14.06 -25.71
C GLY A 20 -19.50 13.70 -24.24
N SER A 21 -19.92 12.48 -23.87
CA SER A 21 -19.41 11.83 -22.67
C SER A 21 -17.90 11.70 -22.84
N VAL A 22 -17.15 12.65 -22.27
CA VAL A 22 -15.73 12.46 -22.01
C VAL A 22 -15.65 11.19 -21.18
N SER A 23 -15.25 10.09 -21.81
CA SER A 23 -14.85 8.89 -21.10
C SER A 23 -13.64 9.29 -20.26
N GLY A 24 -13.89 9.64 -18.99
CA GLY A 24 -12.84 9.75 -18.00
C GLY A 24 -12.05 8.46 -18.07
N THR A 25 -10.74 8.54 -18.29
CA THR A 25 -9.87 7.39 -18.16
C THR A 25 -9.98 6.92 -16.71
N SER A 26 -10.80 5.89 -16.49
CA SER A 26 -11.01 5.25 -15.21
C SER A 26 -9.65 4.84 -14.66
N ILE A 27 -9.37 5.25 -13.43
CA ILE A 27 -8.06 5.01 -12.81
C ILE A 27 -8.09 3.62 -12.19
N ARG A 28 -7.16 2.76 -12.60
CA ARG A 28 -7.09 1.36 -12.19
C ARG A 28 -5.65 0.95 -11.90
N ALA A 29 -5.44 -0.18 -11.24
CA ALA A 29 -4.17 -0.89 -11.30
C ALA A 29 -3.90 -1.28 -12.76
N LEU A 30 -2.72 -0.93 -13.29
CA LEU A 30 -2.33 -1.20 -14.67
C LEU A 30 -1.16 -2.17 -14.72
N ASP A 31 -1.19 -3.11 -15.66
CA ASP A 31 -0.10 -4.05 -15.93
C ASP A 31 1.12 -3.37 -16.59
N GLY A 32 2.17 -4.16 -16.89
CA GLY A 32 3.37 -3.65 -17.57
C GLY A 32 3.13 -3.07 -18.97
N PHE A 33 2.00 -3.34 -19.63
CA PHE A 33 1.63 -2.75 -20.92
C PHE A 33 0.54 -1.65 -20.79
N GLY A 34 0.18 -1.25 -19.57
CA GLY A 34 -0.81 -0.21 -19.31
C GLY A 34 -2.26 -0.69 -19.41
N ARG A 35 -2.51 -2.00 -19.39
CA ARG A 35 -3.86 -2.59 -19.43
C ARG A 35 -4.43 -2.69 -18.02
N PRO A 36 -5.73 -2.40 -17.80
CA PRO A 36 -6.34 -2.46 -16.47
C PRO A 36 -6.46 -3.90 -15.97
N VAL A 37 -6.18 -4.10 -14.69
CA VAL A 37 -6.30 -5.36 -13.95
C VAL A 37 -6.99 -5.10 -12.61
N ALA A 38 -7.61 -6.13 -12.01
CA ALA A 38 -8.28 -5.97 -10.71
C ALA A 38 -7.26 -5.78 -9.58
N TRP A 39 -6.15 -6.51 -9.66
CA TRP A 39 -4.98 -6.36 -8.81
C TRP A 39 -3.72 -6.73 -9.59
N TRP A 40 -2.57 -6.23 -9.14
CA TRP A 40 -1.27 -6.79 -9.46
C TRP A 40 -0.34 -6.80 -8.25
N ALA A 41 0.56 -7.78 -8.21
CA ALA A 41 1.56 -7.95 -7.16
C ALA A 41 2.97 -8.02 -7.76
N VAL A 42 3.93 -7.39 -7.08
CA VAL A 42 5.35 -7.36 -7.45
C VAL A 42 6.19 -7.82 -6.27
N LEU A 43 7.10 -8.77 -6.53
CA LEU A 43 8.20 -9.13 -5.63
C LEU A 43 9.50 -8.60 -6.23
N LYS A 44 9.95 -7.43 -5.76
CA LYS A 44 11.20 -6.80 -6.20
C LYS A 44 12.39 -7.56 -5.60
N LEU A 45 13.33 -7.96 -6.44
CA LEU A 45 14.54 -8.65 -6.03
C LEU A 45 15.51 -7.70 -5.29
N PRO A 46 16.40 -8.21 -4.41
CA PRO A 46 17.46 -7.41 -3.81
C PRO A 46 18.51 -7.02 -4.86
N SER A 47 19.37 -6.04 -4.55
CA SER A 47 20.47 -5.64 -5.44
C SER A 47 21.66 -6.60 -5.45
N HIS A 48 21.72 -7.51 -4.47
CA HIS A 48 22.75 -8.52 -4.31
C HIS A 48 22.18 -9.88 -3.90
N VAL A 49 22.87 -10.94 -4.30
CA VAL A 49 22.57 -12.34 -3.95
C VAL A 49 23.84 -13.06 -3.44
N LYS A 50 23.64 -14.21 -2.79
CA LYS A 50 24.74 -15.10 -2.39
C LYS A 50 25.26 -15.86 -3.61
N GLY A 51 26.53 -15.63 -3.94
CA GLY A 51 27.26 -16.39 -4.95
C GLY A 51 27.87 -17.69 -4.40
N VAL A 52 28.76 -18.27 -5.20
CA VAL A 52 29.55 -19.46 -4.81
C VAL A 52 30.49 -19.09 -3.64
N GLU A 53 30.68 -20.02 -2.70
CA GLU A 53 31.63 -19.88 -1.58
C GLU A 53 31.43 -18.61 -0.72
N THR A 54 30.19 -18.35 -0.30
CA THR A 54 29.81 -17.28 0.66
C THR A 54 30.01 -15.83 0.22
N HIS A 55 30.57 -15.58 -0.97
CA HIS A 55 30.70 -14.24 -1.53
C HIS A 55 29.32 -13.64 -1.85
N VAL A 56 29.15 -12.36 -1.57
CA VAL A 56 27.98 -11.58 -2.02
C VAL A 56 28.31 -11.00 -3.39
N ILE A 57 27.45 -11.24 -4.38
CA ILE A 57 27.58 -10.73 -5.75
C ILE A 57 26.37 -9.86 -6.10
N PRO A 58 26.48 -8.90 -7.03
CA PRO A 58 25.32 -8.20 -7.55
C PRO A 58 24.31 -9.18 -8.14
N THR A 59 23.01 -8.90 -7.95
CA THR A 59 21.94 -9.68 -8.57
C THR A 59 22.10 -9.67 -10.09
N PRO A 60 21.99 -10.81 -10.79
CA PRO A 60 22.12 -10.89 -12.24
C PRO A 60 20.88 -10.27 -12.91
N CYS A 61 20.85 -8.95 -12.92
CA CYS A 61 19.75 -8.12 -13.38
C CYS A 61 20.27 -7.20 -14.50
N ASP A 62 19.63 -7.27 -15.66
CA ASP A 62 20.05 -6.61 -16.90
C ASP A 62 19.47 -5.19 -17.07
N CYS A 63 18.96 -4.62 -15.98
CA CYS A 63 18.34 -3.30 -15.99
C CYS A 63 19.35 -2.18 -16.27
N PRO A 64 18.95 -1.11 -16.98
CA PRO A 64 19.76 0.08 -17.08
C PRO A 64 19.88 0.79 -15.73
N VAL A 65 20.88 1.65 -15.62
CA VAL A 65 21.01 2.61 -14.52
C VAL A 65 19.78 3.53 -14.51
N PRO A 66 19.15 3.81 -13.34
CA PRO A 66 18.04 4.74 -13.26
C PRO A 66 18.37 6.12 -13.86
N ASP A 67 17.55 6.54 -14.83
CA ASP A 67 17.62 7.88 -15.41
C ASP A 67 16.92 8.88 -14.48
N CYS A 68 17.71 9.43 -13.57
CA CYS A 68 17.26 10.44 -12.61
C CYS A 68 17.33 11.87 -13.15
N GLY A 69 17.41 12.07 -14.47
CA GLY A 69 17.55 13.41 -15.09
C GLY A 69 16.40 14.38 -14.82
N ASN A 70 15.25 13.91 -14.29
CA ASN A 70 14.13 14.75 -13.88
C ASN A 70 14.17 15.22 -12.41
N VAL A 71 15.24 14.88 -11.65
CA VAL A 71 15.42 15.25 -10.24
C VAL A 71 16.88 15.63 -9.90
N PRO A 72 17.15 16.50 -8.90
CA PRO A 72 18.51 16.95 -8.59
C PRO A 72 19.40 15.92 -7.84
N THR A 73 20.01 14.96 -8.55
CA THR A 73 20.84 13.88 -7.93
C THR A 73 22.32 14.21 -7.73
N ASN A 74 22.68 15.49 -7.56
CA ASN A 74 24.08 15.92 -7.48
C ASN A 74 24.79 15.34 -6.24
N GLY A 75 25.91 14.65 -6.44
CA GLY A 75 26.77 14.12 -5.36
C GLY A 75 26.31 12.79 -4.74
N TRP A 76 25.37 12.08 -5.37
CA TRP A 76 24.88 10.81 -4.87
C TRP A 76 25.87 9.65 -5.07
N PRO A 77 25.79 8.57 -4.27
CA PRO A 77 26.55 7.34 -4.50
C PRO A 77 26.26 6.72 -5.87
N ALA A 78 27.23 5.96 -6.39
CA ALA A 78 27.23 5.29 -7.70
C ALA A 78 25.85 4.73 -8.11
N LEU A 79 25.14 5.48 -8.95
CA LEU A 79 23.82 5.11 -9.50
C LEU A 79 23.89 3.78 -10.25
N GLU A 80 25.06 3.45 -10.81
CA GLU A 80 25.38 2.20 -11.47
C GLU A 80 25.03 0.97 -10.62
N THR A 81 25.23 1.06 -9.29
CA THR A 81 24.93 -0.03 -8.34
C THR A 81 23.42 -0.19 -8.07
N ARG A 82 22.60 0.78 -8.47
CA ARG A 82 21.14 0.78 -8.23
C ARG A 82 20.38 -0.02 -9.28
N ALA A 83 20.96 -0.19 -10.47
CA ALA A 83 20.41 -0.99 -11.56
C ALA A 83 20.06 -2.43 -11.15
N THR A 84 20.90 -3.08 -10.34
CA THR A 84 20.77 -4.51 -10.03
C THR A 84 19.59 -4.84 -9.12
N GLY A 85 19.00 -3.83 -8.46
CA GLY A 85 17.88 -3.97 -7.53
C GLY A 85 16.50 -3.68 -8.11
N LEU A 86 16.38 -3.67 -9.45
CA LEU A 86 15.16 -3.27 -10.18
C LEU A 86 14.44 -4.43 -10.89
N CYS A 87 15.03 -5.61 -10.90
CA CYS A 87 14.41 -6.83 -11.41
C CYS A 87 13.37 -7.36 -10.40
N TYR A 88 12.34 -8.03 -10.91
CA TYR A 88 11.19 -8.45 -10.12
C TYR A 88 10.48 -9.69 -10.67
N LEU A 89 9.70 -10.33 -9.80
CA LEU A 89 8.63 -11.23 -10.18
C LEU A 89 7.30 -10.47 -10.19
N TYR A 90 6.39 -10.83 -11.09
CA TYR A 90 5.10 -10.20 -11.28
C TYR A 90 3.96 -11.24 -11.39
N ALA A 91 2.81 -10.91 -10.82
CA ALA A 91 1.54 -11.62 -10.99
C ALA A 91 0.38 -10.62 -11.01
N ASP A 92 -0.73 -10.95 -11.67
CA ASP A 92 -1.94 -10.12 -11.68
C ASP A 92 -3.23 -10.97 -11.75
N SER A 93 -4.39 -10.31 -11.72
CA SER A 93 -5.72 -10.96 -11.83
C SER A 93 -5.96 -11.78 -13.11
N GLN A 94 -5.16 -11.61 -14.16
CA GLN A 94 -5.28 -12.32 -15.44
C GLN A 94 -4.28 -13.49 -15.55
N GLU A 95 -3.09 -13.33 -14.97
CA GLU A 95 -2.01 -14.31 -14.88
C GLU A 95 -1.50 -14.39 -13.42
N PRO A 96 -2.21 -15.08 -12.51
CA PRO A 96 -2.00 -15.02 -11.06
C PRO A 96 -0.79 -15.83 -10.55
N THR A 97 0.14 -16.18 -11.42
CA THR A 97 1.38 -16.91 -11.08
C THR A 97 2.58 -15.98 -11.24
N PHE A 98 3.42 -15.90 -10.21
CA PHE A 98 4.63 -15.09 -10.25
C PHE A 98 5.59 -15.54 -11.35
N GLN A 99 5.77 -14.68 -12.35
CA GLN A 99 6.68 -14.87 -13.48
C GLN A 99 7.77 -13.80 -13.47
N TYR A 100 8.92 -14.10 -14.05
CA TYR A 100 10.01 -13.13 -14.17
C TYR A 100 9.66 -12.08 -15.22
N PHE A 101 9.80 -10.80 -14.88
CA PHE A 101 9.26 -9.69 -15.69
C PHE A 101 9.75 -9.65 -17.15
N ARG A 102 10.96 -10.16 -17.44
CA ARG A 102 11.48 -10.25 -18.82
C ARG A 102 10.75 -11.28 -19.67
N ASP A 103 10.28 -12.38 -19.07
CA ASP A 103 9.55 -13.42 -19.79
C ASP A 103 8.15 -12.93 -20.21
N LEU A 104 7.61 -11.95 -19.46
CA LEU A 104 6.39 -11.20 -19.80
C LEU A 104 6.62 -10.05 -20.79
N GLY A 105 7.88 -9.74 -21.13
CA GLY A 105 8.24 -8.62 -22.00
C GLY A 105 8.16 -7.23 -21.35
N PHE A 106 8.18 -7.15 -20.01
CA PHE A 106 8.11 -5.88 -19.28
C PHE A 106 9.48 -5.20 -19.11
N ASP A 107 9.42 -3.89 -18.83
CA ASP A 107 10.56 -3.07 -18.43
C ASP A 107 10.87 -3.17 -16.94
N CYS A 108 12.04 -2.65 -16.57
CA CYS A 108 12.54 -2.60 -15.20
C CYS A 108 11.68 -1.74 -14.28
N LEU A 109 11.56 -2.16 -13.02
CA LEU A 109 10.54 -1.64 -12.10
C LEU A 109 10.67 -0.12 -11.85
N GLY A 110 9.56 0.59 -12.02
CA GLY A 110 9.45 2.01 -11.70
C GLY A 110 10.37 2.92 -12.51
N GLN A 111 10.78 2.53 -13.73
CA GLN A 111 11.72 3.31 -14.56
C GLN A 111 11.02 4.27 -15.54
N GLY A 112 9.70 4.39 -15.45
CA GLY A 112 8.89 5.20 -16.37
C GLY A 112 8.63 4.51 -17.71
N GLY A 113 8.92 3.22 -17.86
CA GLY A 113 8.71 2.44 -19.07
C GLY A 113 7.43 1.60 -19.04
N ASN A 114 7.46 0.47 -19.74
CA ASN A 114 6.45 -0.58 -19.72
C ASN A 114 6.57 -1.45 -18.45
N ASP A 115 6.28 -0.84 -17.31
CA ASP A 115 6.27 -1.51 -16.00
C ASP A 115 5.01 -1.10 -15.20
N PRO A 116 4.46 -2.02 -14.39
CA PRO A 116 3.14 -1.84 -13.77
C PRO A 116 3.10 -0.68 -12.77
N VAL A 117 4.22 -0.42 -12.08
CA VAL A 117 4.36 0.69 -11.13
C VAL A 117 4.29 2.03 -11.86
N SER A 118 5.04 2.16 -12.96
CA SER A 118 5.06 3.37 -13.78
C SER A 118 3.71 3.66 -14.42
N HIS A 119 3.07 2.68 -15.05
CA HIS A 119 1.74 2.87 -15.64
C HIS A 119 0.71 3.23 -14.56
N THR A 120 0.69 2.50 -13.45
CA THR A 120 -0.28 2.74 -12.37
C THR A 120 -0.11 4.13 -11.75
N LEU A 121 1.10 4.54 -11.36
CA LEU A 121 1.32 5.80 -10.66
C LEU A 121 1.22 7.04 -11.55
N LYS A 122 1.60 6.95 -12.84
CA LYS A 122 1.48 8.09 -13.78
C LYS A 122 0.04 8.53 -14.04
N GLN A 123 -0.96 7.71 -13.72
CA GLN A 123 -2.37 8.14 -13.82
C GLN A 123 -2.67 9.37 -12.94
N ARG A 124 -1.88 9.64 -11.88
CA ARG A 124 -1.98 10.87 -11.08
C ARG A 124 -1.71 12.16 -11.88
N GLU A 125 -0.99 12.04 -13.00
CA GLU A 125 -0.62 13.12 -13.92
C GLU A 125 -1.62 13.27 -15.08
N ALA A 126 -2.74 12.52 -15.06
CA ALA A 126 -3.78 12.57 -16.09
C ALA A 126 -4.48 13.95 -16.15
N GLY A 127 -4.82 14.37 -17.37
CA GLY A 127 -5.44 15.67 -17.66
C GLY A 127 -6.83 15.89 -17.02
N SER A 128 -7.46 14.85 -16.46
CA SER A 128 -8.71 14.95 -15.70
C SER A 128 -8.56 15.62 -14.32
N ARG A 129 -7.32 15.91 -13.88
CA ARG A 129 -6.98 16.38 -12.52
C ARG A 129 -7.50 15.42 -11.44
N PRO A 130 -6.97 14.18 -11.37
CA PRO A 130 -7.42 13.20 -10.40
C PRO A 130 -7.14 13.62 -8.95
N TYR A 131 -7.89 13.03 -8.03
CA TYR A 131 -7.54 13.04 -6.62
C TYR A 131 -6.43 12.03 -6.38
N TRP A 132 -5.45 12.41 -5.54
CA TRP A 132 -4.44 11.47 -5.07
C TRP A 132 -3.81 11.95 -3.77
N ALA A 133 -3.23 11.01 -3.04
CA ALA A 133 -2.35 11.27 -1.92
C ALA A 133 -1.27 10.19 -1.82
N LEU A 134 -0.11 10.56 -1.27
CA LEU A 134 1.01 9.68 -0.98
C LEU A 134 1.16 9.54 0.53
N PHE A 135 1.44 8.34 1.01
CA PHE A 135 1.77 8.08 2.41
C PHE A 135 3.11 7.36 2.49
N ASN A 136 3.94 7.76 3.45
CA ASN A 136 5.25 7.16 3.69
C ASN A 136 5.77 7.60 5.06
N ASP A 137 6.13 6.65 5.91
CA ASP A 137 6.80 6.92 7.19
C ASP A 137 8.29 7.30 7.05
N GLN A 138 8.89 7.19 5.86
CA GLN A 138 10.32 7.40 5.63
C GLN A 138 10.56 8.23 4.36
N LEU A 139 10.64 9.56 4.52
CA LEU A 139 10.86 10.58 3.48
C LEU A 139 12.20 11.33 3.61
N ASN A 140 13.14 10.81 4.40
CA ASN A 140 14.47 11.37 4.67
C ASN A 140 15.50 11.18 3.54
N GLY A 141 15.12 10.51 2.45
CA GLY A 141 15.97 10.16 1.32
C GLY A 141 15.33 10.49 -0.04
N ILE A 142 14.35 11.41 -0.08
CA ILE A 142 13.69 11.82 -1.32
C ILE A 142 14.63 12.56 -2.29
N ALA A 143 14.32 12.49 -3.58
CA ALA A 143 15.19 12.92 -4.66
C ALA A 143 15.58 14.40 -4.66
N GLY A 144 14.73 15.26 -4.11
CA GLY A 144 14.85 16.71 -4.21
C GLY A 144 15.82 17.38 -3.26
N ALA A 145 16.41 16.64 -2.31
CA ALA A 145 17.20 17.19 -1.20
C ALA A 145 16.47 18.35 -0.49
N PHE A 146 15.27 18.07 -0.04
CA PHE A 146 14.27 19.05 0.39
C PHE A 146 14.50 19.59 1.81
N PRO A 147 14.63 20.91 2.02
CA PRO A 147 15.16 21.93 1.12
C PRO A 147 16.62 22.28 1.46
N ALA A 148 17.50 22.31 0.45
CA ALA A 148 18.82 22.94 0.55
C ALA A 148 18.72 24.49 0.50
N ALA A 149 17.88 25.07 1.37
CA ALA A 149 17.73 26.52 1.51
C ALA A 149 18.91 27.10 2.32
N LYS A 150 20.00 27.44 1.62
CA LYS A 150 21.23 27.98 2.23
C LYS A 150 21.07 29.32 2.96
N ASP A 151 19.94 30.00 2.77
CA ASP A 151 19.73 31.40 3.19
C ASP A 151 18.54 31.58 4.14
N VAL A 152 18.14 30.54 4.89
CA VAL A 152 17.20 30.69 6.01
C VAL A 152 17.85 30.20 7.30
N ASP A 153 18.33 31.15 8.10
CA ASP A 153 18.59 30.96 9.54
C ASP A 153 17.25 30.75 10.25
N LEU A 154 16.70 29.55 10.09
CA LEU A 154 15.69 29.01 10.99
C LEU A 154 16.42 28.27 12.11
N GLU A 155 16.14 28.65 13.36
CA GLU A 155 16.41 27.80 14.53
C GLU A 155 15.51 26.53 14.57
N ILE A 156 15.08 26.04 13.39
CA ILE A 156 14.15 24.93 13.14
C ILE A 156 14.88 23.82 12.36
N GLY A 157 16.10 23.47 12.79
CA GLY A 157 16.95 22.47 12.14
C GLY A 157 16.59 21.00 12.44
N ARG A 158 15.32 20.67 12.72
CA ARG A 158 14.89 19.34 13.21
C ARG A 158 13.45 18.92 12.84
N GLU A 159 12.91 19.33 11.69
CA GLU A 159 11.61 18.78 11.28
C GLU A 159 11.76 17.29 10.88
N PRO A 160 10.95 16.38 11.45
CA PRO A 160 11.12 14.94 11.24
C PRO A 160 10.68 14.55 9.82
N GLN A 161 11.63 14.12 9.00
CA GLN A 161 11.39 13.48 7.69
C GLN A 161 11.13 11.96 7.82
N VAL A 162 11.16 11.44 9.04
CA VAL A 162 10.77 10.07 9.40
C VAL A 162 9.62 10.19 10.41
N CYS A 163 8.51 9.53 10.11
CA CYS A 163 7.36 9.44 10.97
C CYS A 163 7.56 8.36 12.04
N GLY A 164 7.05 8.59 13.25
CA GLY A 164 7.17 7.65 14.37
C GLY A 164 7.39 8.35 15.72
N GLY A 165 7.72 7.55 16.73
CA GLY A 165 7.84 8.02 18.10
C GLY A 165 6.48 8.18 18.78
N ALA A 166 6.27 9.28 19.50
CA ALA A 166 5.09 9.51 20.34
C ALA A 166 3.96 10.31 19.65
N ASP A 167 4.05 10.58 18.34
CA ASP A 167 2.94 11.19 17.60
C ASP A 167 1.82 10.15 17.35
N VAL A 168 0.58 10.63 17.28
CA VAL A 168 -0.59 9.79 16.98
C VAL A 168 -0.55 9.23 15.56
N PHE A 169 0.17 9.90 14.64
CA PHE A 169 0.55 9.39 13.32
C PHE A 169 1.94 8.76 13.40
N SER A 170 1.98 7.44 13.29
CA SER A 170 3.19 6.65 13.49
C SER A 170 3.18 5.29 12.78
N ALA A 171 2.24 5.06 11.86
CA ALA A 171 2.17 3.79 11.13
C ALA A 171 3.30 3.62 10.10
N HIS A 172 4.01 2.50 10.22
CA HIS A 172 5.07 2.08 9.29
C HIS A 172 4.49 1.54 7.97
N ALA A 173 3.98 2.44 7.13
CA ALA A 173 3.27 2.13 5.90
C ALA A 173 3.60 3.13 4.79
N LYS A 174 3.68 2.63 3.55
CA LYS A 174 4.11 3.41 2.38
C LYS A 174 3.25 3.06 1.17
N GLY A 175 2.96 4.04 0.31
CA GLY A 175 2.07 3.83 -0.83
C GLY A 175 1.43 5.09 -1.39
N ALA A 176 0.38 4.87 -2.19
CA ALA A 176 -0.39 5.91 -2.85
C ALA A 176 -1.86 5.52 -2.99
N VAL A 177 -2.72 6.53 -3.10
CA VAL A 177 -4.08 6.38 -3.63
C VAL A 177 -4.27 7.36 -4.79
N VAL A 178 -4.95 6.94 -5.86
CA VAL A 178 -5.27 7.79 -7.02
C VAL A 178 -6.68 7.44 -7.52
N PHE A 179 -7.57 8.41 -7.67
CA PHE A 179 -8.99 8.20 -8.03
C PHE A 179 -9.60 9.41 -8.75
N GLN A 180 -10.72 9.19 -9.45
CA GLN A 180 -11.45 10.25 -10.16
C GLN A 180 -12.59 10.84 -9.31
N LYS A 181 -13.06 12.04 -9.66
CA LYS A 181 -14.23 12.68 -9.03
C LYS A 181 -15.58 12.13 -9.51
N ASP A 182 -15.59 11.48 -10.66
CA ASP A 182 -16.80 11.02 -11.35
C ASP A 182 -17.40 9.71 -10.78
N GLY A 183 -16.78 9.14 -9.74
CA GLY A 183 -17.20 7.89 -9.13
C GLY A 183 -16.79 6.63 -9.91
N THR A 184 -15.94 6.75 -10.94
CA THR A 184 -15.41 5.60 -11.71
C THR A 184 -14.29 4.83 -10.99
N GLY A 185 -14.18 5.01 -9.68
CA GLY A 185 -13.20 4.33 -8.84
C GLY A 185 -11.77 4.89 -8.95
N GLY A 186 -10.83 4.03 -8.62
CA GLY A 186 -9.42 4.36 -8.50
C GLY A 186 -8.53 3.17 -8.19
N VAL A 187 -7.29 3.48 -7.81
CA VAL A 187 -6.28 2.51 -7.39
C VAL A 187 -5.73 2.87 -6.01
N PHE A 188 -5.62 1.84 -5.16
CA PHE A 188 -4.82 1.88 -3.94
C PHE A 188 -3.54 1.05 -4.16
N LEU A 189 -2.38 1.64 -3.88
CA LEU A 189 -1.07 1.00 -3.97
C LEU A 189 -0.43 0.97 -2.58
N GLN A 190 -0.09 -0.23 -2.10
CA GLN A 190 0.77 -0.42 -0.93
C GLN A 190 2.16 -0.88 -1.37
N THR A 191 3.20 -0.38 -0.69
CA THR A 191 4.57 -0.85 -0.86
C THR A 191 5.34 -0.88 0.45
N SER A 192 6.35 -1.75 0.55
CA SER A 192 7.36 -1.71 1.61
C SER A 192 8.58 -0.84 1.26
N THR A 193 8.62 -0.26 0.06
CA THR A 193 9.78 0.46 -0.50
C THR A 193 9.97 1.84 0.14
N PRO A 194 11.08 2.11 0.87
CA PRO A 194 11.29 3.40 1.52
C PRO A 194 11.52 4.54 0.51
N ASN A 195 11.14 5.75 0.91
CA ASN A 195 11.19 6.96 0.08
C ASN A 195 10.44 6.87 -1.28
N PHE A 196 9.56 5.86 -1.47
CA PHE A 196 8.80 5.66 -2.70
C PHE A 196 7.31 5.37 -2.40
N PRO A 197 6.34 5.90 -3.17
CA PRO A 197 6.52 6.88 -4.26
C PRO A 197 7.07 8.22 -3.74
N ASP A 198 7.93 8.84 -4.54
CA ASP A 198 8.68 10.03 -4.13
C ASP A 198 7.91 11.32 -4.50
N PRO A 199 7.63 12.20 -3.52
CA PRO A 199 6.84 13.43 -3.71
C PRO A 199 7.64 14.60 -4.31
N THR A 200 8.95 14.49 -4.52
CA THR A 200 9.86 15.58 -4.95
C THR A 200 9.33 16.39 -6.14
N ARG A 201 8.72 15.72 -7.11
CA ARG A 201 8.13 16.32 -8.31
C ARG A 201 6.63 16.04 -8.30
N ASN A 202 5.85 17.03 -7.86
CA ASN A 202 4.39 16.98 -7.88
C ASN A 202 3.85 16.91 -9.33
N ASP A 203 4.61 17.46 -10.28
CA ASP A 203 4.31 17.54 -11.72
C ASP A 203 4.83 16.36 -12.56
N SER A 204 5.59 15.41 -12.00
CA SER A 204 6.12 14.28 -12.78
C SER A 204 6.52 13.07 -11.93
N PHE A 205 6.30 11.86 -12.45
CA PHE A 205 6.75 10.62 -11.82
C PHE A 205 8.28 10.60 -11.57
N VAL A 206 8.67 10.49 -10.30
CA VAL A 206 10.06 10.28 -9.89
C VAL A 206 10.33 8.77 -9.88
N ARG A 207 11.36 8.34 -10.61
CA ARG A 207 11.64 6.91 -10.84
C ARG A 207 12.12 6.21 -9.57
N LEU A 208 11.84 4.91 -9.49
CA LEU A 208 12.39 4.06 -8.44
C LEU A 208 13.91 3.97 -8.60
N GLY A 209 14.64 4.05 -7.49
CA GLY A 209 16.09 4.13 -7.52
C GLY A 209 16.63 5.54 -7.73
N CYS A 210 15.77 6.54 -7.90
CA CYS A 210 16.16 7.96 -7.82
C CYS A 210 15.86 8.52 -6.43
N GLN A 211 16.29 7.80 -5.38
CA GLN A 211 16.18 8.20 -3.96
C GLN A 211 17.53 7.96 -3.25
N VAL A 212 17.88 8.79 -2.27
CA VAL A 212 19.07 8.63 -1.39
C VAL A 212 18.77 7.61 -0.29
N ASP A 213 18.42 6.39 -0.67
CA ASP A 213 18.11 5.32 0.28
C ASP A 213 18.43 3.93 -0.28
N ASN A 214 18.34 2.93 0.59
CA ASN A 214 18.48 1.49 0.35
C ASN A 214 17.29 0.86 -0.41
N ASN A 215 16.40 1.67 -1.01
CA ASN A 215 15.10 1.22 -1.50
C ASN A 215 15.16 0.23 -2.69
N VAL A 216 16.27 0.23 -3.43
CA VAL A 216 16.61 -0.82 -4.41
C VAL A 216 17.47 -1.94 -3.82
N ALA A 217 18.11 -1.73 -2.67
CA ALA A 217 19.11 -2.65 -2.12
C ALA A 217 18.49 -3.96 -1.59
N PHE A 218 17.36 -3.85 -0.88
CA PHE A 218 16.66 -4.99 -0.30
C PHE A 218 15.57 -5.53 -1.23
N ALA A 219 15.13 -6.77 -0.99
CA ALA A 219 13.90 -7.29 -1.55
C ALA A 219 12.71 -6.50 -0.98
N GLN A 220 11.69 -6.23 -1.79
CA GLN A 220 10.51 -5.44 -1.39
C GLN A 220 9.26 -5.98 -2.09
N HIS A 221 8.08 -5.70 -1.54
CA HIS A 221 6.81 -6.02 -2.18
C HIS A 221 6.02 -4.77 -2.53
N LEU A 222 5.19 -4.89 -3.58
CA LEU A 222 4.19 -3.90 -3.96
C LEU A 222 2.90 -4.63 -4.36
N LEU A 223 1.76 -4.07 -3.98
CA LEU A 223 0.42 -4.55 -4.32
C LEU A 223 -0.42 -3.35 -4.74
N ALA A 224 -1.04 -3.40 -5.91
CA ALA A 224 -2.03 -2.44 -6.36
C ALA A 224 -3.40 -3.10 -6.50
N LEU A 225 -4.45 -2.37 -6.10
CA LEU A 225 -5.84 -2.81 -6.07
C LEU A 225 -6.70 -1.79 -6.81
N SER A 226 -7.44 -2.24 -7.81
CA SER A 226 -8.48 -1.46 -8.47
C SER A 226 -9.77 -1.53 -7.68
N LEU A 227 -10.28 -0.39 -7.22
CA LEU A 227 -11.46 -0.28 -6.36
C LEU A 227 -12.49 0.65 -7.00
N GLU A 228 -13.78 0.34 -6.82
CA GLU A 228 -14.84 1.30 -7.17
C GLU A 228 -15.02 2.35 -6.06
N GLU A 229 -15.82 3.39 -6.31
CA GLU A 229 -16.03 4.51 -5.38
C GLU A 229 -16.49 4.06 -3.98
N ARG A 230 -17.33 3.03 -3.88
CA ARG A 230 -17.80 2.50 -2.60
C ARG A 230 -16.65 1.89 -1.80
N GLU A 231 -15.86 1.04 -2.43
CA GLU A 231 -14.73 0.35 -1.81
C GLU A 231 -13.60 1.33 -1.49
N LEU A 232 -13.44 2.41 -2.25
CA LEU A 232 -12.58 3.54 -1.89
C LEU A 232 -13.06 4.30 -0.66
N VAL A 233 -14.36 4.56 -0.52
CA VAL A 233 -14.94 5.14 0.70
C VAL A 233 -14.64 4.24 1.90
N GLU A 234 -14.99 2.96 1.81
CA GLU A 234 -14.85 1.99 2.90
C GLU A 234 -13.38 1.82 3.33
N LEU A 235 -12.46 1.76 2.36
CA LEU A 235 -11.02 1.77 2.62
C LEU A 235 -10.56 3.07 3.29
N GLY A 236 -10.95 4.23 2.76
CA GLY A 236 -10.56 5.54 3.28
C GLY A 236 -11.05 5.79 4.71
N GLU A 237 -12.30 5.43 5.02
CA GLU A 237 -12.87 5.55 6.37
C GLU A 237 -12.11 4.68 7.38
N ASN A 238 -11.85 3.41 7.04
CA ASN A 238 -11.13 2.49 7.92
C ASN A 238 -9.63 2.83 8.05
N LEU A 239 -8.97 3.34 7.01
CA LEU A 239 -7.55 3.76 7.07
C LEU A 239 -7.29 4.92 8.03
N GLN A 240 -8.31 5.70 8.41
CA GLN A 240 -8.18 6.68 9.49
C GLN A 240 -7.70 6.03 10.80
N LEU A 241 -8.08 4.77 11.06
CA LEU A 241 -7.65 4.03 12.25
C LEU A 241 -6.14 3.76 12.26
N ALA A 242 -5.55 3.53 11.08
CA ALA A 242 -4.13 3.19 10.94
C ALA A 242 -3.23 4.36 11.37
N ARG A 243 -3.69 5.61 11.19
CA ARG A 243 -2.88 6.83 11.37
C ARG A 243 -1.63 6.83 10.48
N LEU A 244 -1.87 6.60 9.19
CA LEU A 244 -0.85 6.65 8.13
C LEU A 244 -0.15 8.01 8.11
N CYS A 245 1.16 7.98 7.85
CA CYS A 245 2.00 9.17 7.79
C CYS A 245 1.95 9.80 6.39
N SER A 246 1.30 10.95 6.28
CA SER A 246 1.17 11.74 5.05
C SER A 246 1.07 13.24 5.41
N GLY A 247 0.33 14.05 4.65
CA GLY A 247 0.16 15.48 4.92
C GLY A 247 -0.29 15.78 6.35
N ASN A 248 -1.08 14.90 6.95
CA ASN A 248 -1.52 14.94 8.35
C ASN A 248 -0.36 15.07 9.38
N PHE A 249 0.73 14.33 9.18
CA PHE A 249 1.93 14.33 10.03
C PHE A 249 2.90 15.43 9.61
N PHE A 250 3.23 15.54 8.32
CA PHE A 250 4.20 16.49 7.80
C PHE A 250 3.68 17.95 7.69
N ARG A 251 2.56 18.26 8.35
CA ARG A 251 1.85 19.56 8.35
C ARG A 251 2.71 20.79 8.66
N ASN A 252 3.72 20.66 9.52
CA ASN A 252 4.60 21.78 9.90
C ASN A 252 5.62 22.08 8.78
N VAL A 253 6.08 21.02 8.09
CA VAL A 253 6.88 21.09 6.87
C VAL A 253 5.98 21.56 5.72
N SER A 254 5.64 22.85 5.72
CA SER A 254 4.56 23.44 4.90
C SER A 254 4.65 23.07 3.42
N SER A 255 5.88 22.95 2.90
CA SER A 255 6.14 22.57 1.53
C SER A 255 6.06 21.04 1.30
N LEU A 256 6.43 20.18 2.24
CA LEU A 256 6.31 18.72 2.09
C LEU A 256 4.85 18.27 2.17
N HIS A 257 4.09 18.88 3.09
CA HIS A 257 2.63 18.72 3.16
C HIS A 257 1.99 18.89 1.77
N GLN A 258 2.26 20.02 1.09
CA GLN A 258 1.72 20.33 -0.24
C GLN A 258 2.17 19.38 -1.38
N LEU A 259 3.20 18.54 -1.17
CA LEU A 259 3.65 17.55 -2.15
C LEU A 259 3.03 16.16 -1.93
N LEU A 260 2.35 15.92 -0.80
CA LEU A 260 1.81 14.61 -0.42
C LEU A 260 0.34 14.42 -0.81
N GLY A 261 -0.31 15.41 -1.41
CA GLY A 261 -1.68 15.31 -1.90
C GLY A 261 -1.96 16.23 -3.07
N SER A 262 -2.93 15.86 -3.91
CA SER A 262 -3.39 16.71 -5.00
C SER A 262 -4.09 17.95 -4.45
N ALA A 263 -3.90 19.11 -5.10
CA ALA A 263 -4.57 20.35 -4.71
C ALA A 263 -6.11 20.20 -4.68
N ASN A 264 -6.66 19.34 -5.55
CA ASN A 264 -8.09 19.02 -5.56
C ASN A 264 -8.52 18.29 -4.28
N LEU A 265 -7.73 17.34 -3.78
CA LEU A 265 -8.06 16.57 -2.58
C LEU A 265 -8.01 17.46 -1.33
N TYR A 266 -7.06 18.40 -1.29
CA TYR A 266 -7.02 19.47 -0.29
C TYR A 266 -8.22 20.41 -0.33
N GLU A 267 -8.70 20.78 -1.52
CA GLU A 267 -9.83 21.72 -1.67
C GLU A 267 -11.20 21.07 -1.41
N ASP A 268 -11.43 19.86 -1.94
CA ASP A 268 -12.72 19.18 -1.87
C ASP A 268 -12.87 18.28 -0.64
N GLY A 269 -11.80 17.62 -0.18
CA GLY A 269 -11.87 16.63 0.89
C GLY A 269 -12.15 17.20 2.29
N VAL A 270 -11.93 18.50 2.51
CA VAL A 270 -12.32 19.21 3.74
C VAL A 270 -13.85 19.29 3.89
N LYS A 271 -14.61 19.12 2.79
CA LYS A 271 -16.07 19.28 2.77
C LYS A 271 -16.73 18.01 3.33
N LEU A 272 -17.55 18.18 4.36
CA LEU A 272 -18.32 17.08 4.95
C LEU A 272 -19.18 16.38 3.89
N GLY A 273 -18.95 15.08 3.71
CA GLY A 273 -19.69 14.24 2.79
C GLY A 273 -19.23 12.78 2.87
N ASN A 274 -20.10 11.86 2.47
CA ASN A 274 -19.75 10.44 2.34
C ASN A 274 -19.29 10.17 0.90
N ASN A 275 -17.99 10.33 0.64
CA ASN A 275 -17.33 10.12 -0.66
C ASN A 275 -15.83 9.89 -0.46
N SER A 276 -15.17 9.32 -1.47
CA SER A 276 -13.75 8.94 -1.43
C SER A 276 -12.82 10.13 -1.15
N ALA A 277 -13.14 11.34 -1.64
CA ALA A 277 -12.34 12.54 -1.41
C ALA A 277 -12.33 12.94 0.07
N ALA A 278 -13.48 12.94 0.75
CA ALA A 278 -13.54 13.20 2.19
C ALA A 278 -12.85 12.08 2.99
N ALA A 279 -13.12 10.81 2.66
CA ALA A 279 -12.57 9.65 3.35
C ALA A 279 -11.02 9.64 3.34
N PHE A 280 -10.41 9.81 2.16
CA PHE A 280 -8.95 9.85 2.03
C PHE A 280 -8.31 11.17 2.49
N TYR A 281 -9.02 12.31 2.39
CA TYR A 281 -8.54 13.55 3.02
C TYR A 281 -8.41 13.36 4.53
N HIS A 282 -9.42 12.81 5.20
CA HIS A 282 -9.35 12.54 6.62
C HIS A 282 -8.24 11.53 6.95
N ALA A 283 -8.13 10.41 6.22
CA ALA A 283 -7.11 9.39 6.50
C ALA A 283 -5.66 9.88 6.34
N LEU A 284 -5.39 10.78 5.38
CA LEU A 284 -4.03 11.10 4.93
C LEU A 284 -3.62 12.56 5.11
N LEU A 285 -4.54 13.52 5.01
CA LEU A 285 -4.22 14.95 4.92
C LEU A 285 -4.70 15.74 6.14
N ASP A 286 -5.72 15.27 6.86
CA ASP A 286 -6.29 15.91 8.04
C ASP A 286 -5.41 15.71 9.30
N PRO A 287 -4.84 16.80 9.86
CA PRO A 287 -4.03 16.70 11.07
C PRO A 287 -4.86 16.60 12.37
N GLN A 288 -6.20 16.72 12.31
CA GLN A 288 -7.09 16.77 13.47
C GLN A 288 -8.05 15.56 13.55
N LEU A 289 -7.60 14.39 13.08
CA LEU A 289 -8.38 13.15 13.19
C LEU A 289 -8.83 12.85 14.65
N PRO A 290 -10.13 12.62 14.89
CA PRO A 290 -10.64 12.31 16.22
C PRO A 290 -10.08 10.98 16.72
N VAL A 291 -9.71 10.91 17.99
CA VAL A 291 -9.21 9.67 18.63
C VAL A 291 -10.24 8.55 18.47
N GLN A 292 -9.81 7.41 17.93
CA GLN A 292 -10.64 6.22 17.79
C GLN A 292 -10.29 5.20 18.89
N ASP A 293 -11.29 4.51 19.42
CA ASP A 293 -11.14 3.48 20.46
C ASP A 293 -10.95 2.06 19.92
N ALA A 294 -11.17 1.84 18.63
CA ALA A 294 -10.88 0.57 17.98
C ALA A 294 -9.37 0.23 18.03
N MET A 295 -9.07 -1.06 18.18
CA MET A 295 -7.70 -1.60 18.08
C MET A 295 -7.38 -2.10 16.67
N LYS A 296 -8.40 -2.56 15.95
CA LYS A 296 -8.34 -3.03 14.57
C LYS A 296 -9.65 -2.72 13.84
N ALA A 297 -9.60 -2.74 12.51
CA ALA A 297 -10.77 -2.79 11.64
C ALA A 297 -10.56 -3.86 10.57
N GLU A 298 -11.63 -4.58 10.25
CA GLU A 298 -11.63 -5.79 9.42
C GLU A 298 -12.81 -5.73 8.46
N PHE A 299 -12.54 -5.76 7.15
CA PHE A 299 -13.56 -5.57 6.12
C PHE A 299 -13.12 -6.19 4.79
N ARG A 300 -14.07 -6.36 3.87
CA ARG A 300 -13.84 -6.95 2.54
C ARG A 300 -14.05 -5.89 1.48
N LEU A 301 -13.10 -5.78 0.56
CA LEU A 301 -13.21 -4.91 -0.61
C LEU A 301 -13.37 -5.75 -1.87
N LYS A 302 -14.31 -5.36 -2.72
CA LYS A 302 -14.49 -5.93 -4.05
C LYS A 302 -13.52 -5.28 -5.03
N LEU A 303 -12.87 -6.09 -5.85
CA LEU A 303 -11.89 -5.62 -6.83
C LEU A 303 -12.54 -5.42 -8.20
N SER A 304 -12.04 -4.46 -8.96
CA SER A 304 -12.63 -4.00 -10.22
C SER A 304 -11.63 -4.12 -11.38
N GLY A 305 -11.77 -5.16 -12.22
CA GLY A 305 -10.78 -5.44 -13.28
C GLY A 305 -11.33 -6.00 -14.58
N LYS A 306 -12.61 -5.81 -14.88
CA LYS A 306 -13.21 -6.36 -16.12
C LYS A 306 -12.70 -5.64 -17.37
N THR A 307 -11.67 -6.20 -17.99
CA THR A 307 -11.61 -6.28 -19.46
C THR A 307 -12.65 -7.28 -19.95
N GLU A 308 -13.19 -7.08 -21.16
CA GLU A 308 -14.15 -7.99 -21.82
C GLU A 308 -13.47 -9.28 -22.35
N ALA A 309 -12.49 -9.82 -21.62
CA ALA A 309 -11.87 -11.11 -21.92
C ALA A 309 -12.78 -12.25 -21.42
N GLU A 310 -12.80 -13.36 -22.15
CA GLU A 310 -13.67 -14.50 -21.82
C GLU A 310 -13.40 -15.06 -20.41
N PRO A 311 -14.44 -15.59 -19.73
CA PRO A 311 -14.30 -16.16 -18.39
C PRO A 311 -13.30 -17.32 -18.40
N ARG A 312 -12.11 -17.08 -17.87
CA ARG A 312 -11.10 -18.11 -17.58
C ARG A 312 -11.37 -18.69 -16.20
N GLU A 313 -11.22 -20.01 -16.07
CA GLU A 313 -11.28 -20.69 -14.78
C GLU A 313 -10.19 -20.15 -13.84
N THR A 314 -10.60 -19.47 -12.77
CA THR A 314 -9.69 -19.04 -11.71
C THR A 314 -9.25 -20.26 -10.90
N SER A 315 -7.95 -20.34 -10.58
CA SER A 315 -7.40 -21.41 -9.74
C SER A 315 -7.86 -21.25 -8.30
N ARG A 316 -8.96 -21.92 -7.94
CA ARG A 316 -9.46 -21.96 -6.56
C ARG A 316 -8.75 -23.05 -5.75
N VAL A 317 -8.34 -22.71 -4.53
CA VAL A 317 -7.94 -23.73 -3.54
C VAL A 317 -9.15 -24.62 -3.27
N PHE A 318 -8.92 -25.94 -3.15
CA PHE A 318 -9.96 -26.95 -3.15
C PHE A 318 -10.90 -26.85 -1.94
N GLU A 319 -12.10 -26.31 -2.13
CA GLU A 319 -13.27 -26.56 -1.29
C GLU A 319 -14.26 -27.47 -2.02
N PRO A 320 -14.78 -28.54 -1.39
CA PRO A 320 -15.82 -29.36 -2.00
C PRO A 320 -17.17 -28.62 -1.99
N LEU A 321 -17.87 -28.62 -3.12
CA LEU A 321 -19.20 -28.03 -3.23
C LEU A 321 -20.20 -28.71 -2.28
N SER A 322 -21.06 -27.91 -1.65
CA SER A 322 -22.18 -28.40 -0.85
C SER A 322 -23.28 -29.01 -1.74
N GLU A 323 -24.16 -29.87 -1.18
CA GLU A 323 -25.12 -30.68 -1.96
C GLU A 323 -26.08 -29.86 -2.85
N ASP A 324 -26.32 -28.60 -2.52
CA ASP A 324 -27.25 -27.70 -3.23
C ASP A 324 -26.53 -26.60 -4.07
N GLN A 325 -25.19 -26.58 -4.14
CA GLN A 325 -24.42 -25.52 -4.80
C GLN A 325 -24.21 -25.79 -6.30
N GLY A 326 -24.72 -24.90 -7.15
CA GLY A 326 -24.47 -24.93 -8.60
C GLY A 326 -23.13 -24.30 -8.97
N LEU A 327 -22.55 -24.73 -10.10
CA LEU A 327 -21.33 -24.15 -10.65
C LEU A 327 -21.49 -22.63 -10.99
N MET A 328 -22.74 -22.20 -11.21
CA MET A 328 -23.12 -20.81 -11.48
C MET A 328 -23.31 -19.97 -10.20
N ASP A 329 -23.30 -20.57 -9.00
CA ASP A 329 -23.41 -19.83 -7.73
C ASP A 329 -22.03 -19.32 -7.23
N LEU A 330 -20.99 -19.54 -8.03
CA LEU A 330 -19.59 -19.24 -7.75
C LEU A 330 -19.10 -17.91 -8.35
N VAL A 331 -20.02 -17.02 -8.76
CA VAL A 331 -19.77 -15.86 -9.66
C VAL A 331 -18.70 -14.88 -9.16
N ASP A 332 -17.55 -14.91 -9.84
CA ASP A 332 -16.83 -13.78 -10.48
C ASP A 332 -16.72 -12.40 -9.78
N GLU A 333 -16.58 -12.35 -8.47
CA GLU A 333 -16.08 -11.17 -7.77
C GLU A 333 -14.80 -11.53 -6.98
N GLU A 334 -13.66 -11.00 -7.44
CA GLU A 334 -12.42 -11.05 -6.66
C GLU A 334 -12.58 -10.11 -5.45
N GLU A 335 -12.38 -10.64 -4.25
CA GLU A 335 -12.37 -9.87 -3.01
C GLU A 335 -10.98 -9.87 -2.38
N ILE A 336 -10.65 -8.79 -1.67
CA ILE A 336 -9.53 -8.77 -0.72
C ILE A 336 -10.04 -8.49 0.69
N LEU A 337 -9.53 -9.26 1.64
CA LEU A 337 -9.76 -9.07 3.06
C LEU A 337 -8.72 -8.08 3.60
N VAL A 338 -9.17 -6.98 4.19
CA VAL A 338 -8.32 -5.90 4.67
C VAL A 338 -8.33 -5.86 6.20
N LEU A 339 -7.14 -5.86 6.78
CA LEU A 339 -6.90 -5.62 8.20
C LEU A 339 -6.20 -4.27 8.39
N VAL A 340 -6.84 -3.37 9.13
CA VAL A 340 -6.21 -2.13 9.57
C VAL A 340 -5.91 -2.22 11.06
N LYS A 341 -4.63 -2.04 11.42
CA LYS A 341 -4.17 -2.03 12.81
C LYS A 341 -4.03 -0.60 13.34
N SER A 342 -4.58 -0.33 14.52
CA SER A 342 -4.40 0.93 15.26
C SER A 342 -3.01 1.03 15.90
N PRO A 343 -2.39 2.23 16.01
CA PRO A 343 -1.20 2.44 16.84
C PRO A 343 -1.39 2.06 18.32
N ARG A 344 -2.64 2.01 18.80
CA ARG A 344 -2.99 1.56 20.17
C ARG A 344 -2.89 0.05 20.37
N ALA A 345 -2.88 -0.74 19.28
CA ALA A 345 -2.79 -2.19 19.36
C ALA A 345 -1.34 -2.64 19.61
N ALA A 346 -1.00 -2.91 20.87
CA ALA A 346 0.33 -3.35 21.29
C ALA A 346 0.63 -4.85 20.99
N VAL A 347 0.14 -5.37 19.86
CA VAL A 347 0.31 -6.77 19.41
C VAL A 347 1.01 -6.84 18.05
N PRO A 348 1.75 -7.92 17.73
CA PRO A 348 2.28 -8.12 16.38
C PRO A 348 1.16 -8.11 15.33
N PRO A 349 1.33 -7.47 14.15
CA PRO A 349 0.30 -7.47 13.11
C PRO A 349 -0.14 -8.88 12.68
N TRP A 350 0.81 -9.82 12.67
CA TRP A 350 0.60 -11.21 12.25
C TRP A 350 -0.33 -12.00 13.18
N THR A 351 -0.39 -11.64 14.46
CA THR A 351 -1.36 -12.20 15.41
C THR A 351 -2.80 -11.85 14.99
N LEU A 352 -3.02 -10.60 14.58
CA LEU A 352 -4.31 -10.13 14.11
C LEU A 352 -4.66 -10.70 12.72
N VAL A 353 -3.66 -10.95 11.86
CA VAL A 353 -3.87 -11.60 10.56
C VAL A 353 -4.34 -13.04 10.73
N ALA A 354 -3.75 -13.83 11.64
CA ALA A 354 -4.19 -15.20 11.87
C ALA A 354 -5.60 -15.28 12.45
N GLU A 355 -5.91 -14.42 13.43
CA GLU A 355 -7.25 -14.29 14.02
C GLU A 355 -8.31 -13.97 12.94
N LEU A 356 -7.98 -13.06 12.03
CA LEU A 356 -8.87 -12.67 10.92
C LEU A 356 -9.04 -13.76 9.85
N LEU A 357 -8.02 -14.59 9.63
CA LEU A 357 -8.06 -15.69 8.66
C LEU A 357 -8.60 -17.01 9.23
N ASP A 358 -8.83 -17.08 10.54
CA ASP A 358 -9.11 -18.32 11.29
C ASP A 358 -8.09 -19.44 10.94
N SER A 359 -6.82 -19.03 10.75
CA SER A 359 -5.80 -19.85 10.09
C SER A 359 -4.39 -19.34 10.36
N ASP A 360 -3.43 -20.25 10.25
CA ASP A 360 -2.05 -20.02 10.66
C ASP A 360 -1.25 -19.25 9.62
N VAL A 361 -0.48 -18.28 10.10
CA VAL A 361 0.54 -17.64 9.29
C VAL A 361 1.81 -18.48 9.36
N SER A 362 2.31 -18.93 8.22
CA SER A 362 3.56 -19.70 8.16
C SER A 362 4.76 -18.80 8.47
N VAL A 363 5.14 -18.73 9.76
CA VAL A 363 6.27 -17.92 10.25
C VAL A 363 7.45 -18.71 10.78
N ALA A 364 7.41 -20.04 10.74
CA ALA A 364 8.43 -20.95 11.30
C ALA A 364 9.89 -20.64 10.87
N SER A 365 10.05 -20.02 9.71
CA SER A 365 11.33 -19.65 9.10
C SER A 365 11.59 -18.13 9.09
N TRP A 366 10.75 -17.33 9.74
CA TRP A 366 10.88 -15.87 9.78
C TRP A 366 11.99 -15.43 10.74
N TRP A 367 12.62 -14.31 10.39
CA TRP A 367 13.70 -13.72 11.16
C TRP A 367 13.17 -12.49 11.87
N ASP A 368 12.74 -12.65 13.12
CA ASP A 368 12.43 -11.54 13.99
C ASP A 368 13.68 -11.15 14.80
N GLY A 369 14.10 -9.89 14.63
CA GLY A 369 15.32 -9.34 15.24
C GLY A 369 16.66 -9.85 14.69
N SER A 370 17.75 -9.25 15.18
CA SER A 370 19.12 -9.37 14.65
C SER A 370 19.80 -10.73 14.82
N TYR A 371 19.12 -11.72 15.42
CA TYR A 371 19.72 -13.00 15.83
C TYR A 371 18.94 -14.24 15.39
N GLY A 372 17.87 -14.08 14.59
CA GLY A 372 17.06 -15.21 14.12
C GLY A 372 16.41 -15.97 15.28
N ILE A 373 15.81 -15.23 16.22
CA ILE A 373 15.05 -15.82 17.32
C ILE A 373 13.61 -15.95 16.80
N PRO A 374 13.05 -17.17 16.66
CA PRO A 374 11.64 -17.32 16.40
C PRO A 374 10.85 -16.85 17.62
N THR A 375 10.22 -15.68 17.50
CA THR A 375 9.43 -15.09 18.59
C THR A 375 8.04 -15.73 18.62
N ILE A 376 7.74 -16.38 19.75
CA ILE A 376 6.45 -16.92 20.22
C ILE A 376 6.34 -18.44 20.17
N CYS A 377 6.09 -19.01 21.34
CA CYS A 377 6.16 -20.44 21.62
C CYS A 377 4.93 -21.20 21.11
N GLY A 378 5.17 -22.35 20.48
CA GLY A 378 4.16 -23.34 20.15
C GLY A 378 4.71 -24.76 20.22
N GLY A 379 3.92 -25.70 20.73
CA GLY A 379 4.20 -27.14 20.71
C GLY A 379 4.89 -27.73 21.95
N ASP A 380 5.75 -26.99 22.65
CA ASP A 380 6.60 -27.54 23.70
C ASP A 380 6.17 -27.23 25.15
N VAL A 381 6.36 -28.22 26.04
CA VAL A 381 6.04 -28.12 27.48
C VAL A 381 7.25 -27.55 28.25
N PHE A 382 7.24 -26.25 28.52
CA PHE A 382 8.36 -25.54 29.17
C PHE A 382 8.36 -25.58 30.71
N THR A 383 7.59 -26.46 31.35
CA THR A 383 7.42 -26.55 32.82
C THR A 383 8.70 -26.80 33.63
N HIS A 384 9.80 -27.15 32.95
CA HIS A 384 11.12 -27.38 33.55
C HIS A 384 12.16 -26.29 33.19
N SER A 385 11.78 -25.24 32.46
CA SER A 385 12.67 -24.08 32.22
C SER A 385 12.79 -23.22 33.48
N PRO A 386 14.00 -22.81 33.90
CA PRO A 386 14.18 -21.90 35.04
C PRO A 386 13.86 -20.43 34.70
N ASN A 387 13.66 -20.09 33.43
CA ASN A 387 13.33 -18.74 32.96
C ASN A 387 12.00 -18.75 32.20
N SER A 388 11.18 -17.71 32.39
CA SER A 388 9.94 -17.50 31.64
C SER A 388 10.25 -16.95 30.24
N PHE A 389 9.85 -17.69 29.20
CA PHE A 389 10.01 -17.29 27.80
C PHE A 389 8.68 -16.88 27.12
N CYS A 390 7.54 -17.12 27.78
CA CYS A 390 6.21 -16.75 27.30
C CYS A 390 5.79 -15.35 27.77
N LEU A 391 5.00 -14.64 26.98
CA LEU A 391 4.30 -13.43 27.41
C LEU A 391 3.09 -13.79 28.28
N ASP A 392 3.21 -13.58 29.58
CA ASP A 392 2.14 -13.67 30.57
C ASP A 392 1.94 -12.29 31.23
N ASP A 393 1.27 -11.37 30.52
CA ASP A 393 0.87 -10.07 31.07
C ASP A 393 -0.63 -9.80 30.81
N PRO A 394 -1.48 -9.86 31.86
CA PRO A 394 -2.89 -9.52 31.79
C PRO A 394 -3.20 -8.13 31.20
N ARG A 395 -2.24 -7.20 31.18
CA ARG A 395 -2.41 -5.85 30.58
C ARG A 395 -2.40 -5.86 29.04
N THR A 396 -1.91 -6.94 28.44
CA THR A 396 -1.83 -7.09 26.97
C THR A 396 -3.05 -7.77 26.34
N GLY A 397 -3.93 -8.36 27.16
CA GLY A 397 -5.18 -9.00 26.71
C GLY A 397 -5.09 -10.50 26.40
N VAL A 398 -3.91 -11.13 26.57
CA VAL A 398 -3.70 -12.56 26.32
C VAL A 398 -4.18 -13.40 27.51
N LYS A 399 -4.82 -14.56 27.25
CA LYS A 399 -5.19 -15.56 28.25
C LYS A 399 -4.60 -16.92 27.88
N LEU A 400 -4.00 -17.59 28.85
CA LEU A 400 -3.41 -18.93 28.70
C LEU A 400 -4.35 -20.03 29.18
N ASN A 401 -4.12 -21.25 28.68
CA ASN A 401 -4.71 -22.48 29.19
C ASN A 401 -4.22 -22.81 30.61
N ALA A 402 -4.90 -23.75 31.28
CA ALA A 402 -4.57 -24.17 32.64
C ALA A 402 -3.19 -24.86 32.80
N ASP A 403 -2.55 -25.23 31.70
CA ASP A 403 -1.19 -25.80 31.64
C ASP A 403 -0.11 -24.77 31.26
N GLY A 404 -0.49 -23.51 31.02
CA GLY A 404 0.42 -22.43 30.60
C GLY A 404 0.66 -22.33 29.10
N SER A 405 -0.01 -23.15 28.27
CA SER A 405 0.01 -23.00 26.81
C SER A 405 -0.91 -21.85 26.35
N ALA A 406 -0.63 -21.26 25.19
CA ALA A 406 -1.63 -20.47 24.47
C ALA A 406 -2.70 -21.43 23.90
N PRO A 407 -3.99 -21.06 23.86
CA PRO A 407 -5.03 -21.93 23.30
C PRO A 407 -4.78 -22.30 21.83
N TYR A 408 -4.00 -21.47 21.14
CA TYR A 408 -3.61 -21.61 19.74
C TYR A 408 -2.24 -20.84 19.57
N ASN A 409 -1.27 -21.32 18.77
CA ASN A 409 0.17 -20.95 18.61
C ASN A 409 0.48 -19.95 17.45
N ILE A 410 1.60 -19.23 17.36
CA ILE A 410 1.90 -18.41 16.15
C ILE A 410 2.06 -19.20 14.82
N GLU A 411 2.22 -20.53 14.91
CA GLU A 411 2.02 -21.50 13.82
C GLU A 411 0.71 -22.35 13.99
N ASN A 412 -0.28 -21.88 14.77
CA ASN A 412 -1.54 -22.56 15.18
C ASN A 412 -2.60 -21.66 15.95
N LEU A 413 -2.96 -20.38 15.60
CA LEU A 413 -3.04 -19.11 16.45
C LEU A 413 -4.30 -18.61 17.24
N MET A 414 -4.02 -17.96 18.40
CA MET A 414 -4.86 -17.48 19.55
C MET A 414 -6.26 -16.89 19.26
N GLU A 415 -7.26 -17.38 20.00
CA GLU A 415 -8.50 -16.63 20.32
C GLU A 415 -8.24 -15.52 21.36
N ALA A 416 -8.43 -14.26 20.98
CA ALA A 416 -8.29 -13.10 21.87
C ALA A 416 -9.63 -12.36 22.04
N THR A 417 -10.23 -12.42 23.24
CA THR A 417 -11.48 -11.70 23.56
C THR A 417 -11.24 -10.48 24.47
N TYR A 418 -11.49 -9.29 23.91
CA TYR A 418 -11.34 -8.00 24.60
C TYR A 418 -12.42 -7.77 25.67
N VAL A 419 -12.02 -7.19 26.81
CA VAL A 419 -12.94 -6.70 27.87
C VAL A 419 -12.58 -5.23 28.17
N PRO A 420 -13.54 -4.28 28.14
CA PRO A 420 -13.24 -2.86 28.32
C PRO A 420 -13.22 -2.41 29.80
N ALA A 421 -12.43 -1.34 30.05
CA ALA A 421 -12.40 -0.44 31.22
C ALA A 421 -11.64 -0.87 32.49
N PRO A 422 -11.24 0.06 33.40
CA PRO A 422 -10.93 1.49 33.21
C PRO A 422 -9.54 1.90 33.78
N CYS A 423 -9.13 3.16 33.54
CA CYS A 423 -7.88 3.76 34.03
C CYS A 423 -7.73 3.80 35.57
N VAL A 424 -6.57 3.37 36.08
CA VAL A 424 -5.84 4.06 37.18
C VAL A 424 -4.33 3.94 36.94
N LEU A 425 -3.60 5.03 37.13
CA LEU A 425 -2.15 5.12 36.98
C LEU A 425 -1.52 5.28 38.38
N THR A 426 -0.63 4.39 38.80
CA THR A 426 0.23 4.59 39.97
C THR A 426 1.65 4.10 39.68
N TRP A 427 2.62 4.93 40.06
CA TRP A 427 4.06 4.68 39.91
C TRP A 427 4.62 4.00 41.17
N LEU A 428 5.58 3.10 40.97
CA LEU A 428 6.77 2.91 41.82
C LEU A 428 7.97 2.68 40.90
#